data_AF-A0A3B8LCQ2-F1
#
_entry.id   AF-A0A3B8LCQ2-F1
#
_cell.length_a   1.000
_cell.length_b   1.000
_cell.length_c   1.000
_cell.angle_alpha   90.00
_cell.angle_beta   90.00
_cell.angle_gamma   90.00
#
_symmetry.space_group_name_H-M   'P 1'
#
loop_
_entity.id
_entity.type
_entity.pdbx_description
1 polymer ?
#
loop_
_entity_poly.entity_id
_entity_poly.type
_entity_poly.pdbx_seq_one_letter_code
_entity_poly.pdbx_strand_id
1 'polypeptide(L)' 'IEDITPLVRKIHSHLRNGKVKHAQKLLPTEKVYPTPTHIKKALGMS' A
#
# COMPACT_ATOMS: atom_id res chain seq x y z
N ILE A 1 -4.32 -11.90 13.70
CA ILE A 1 -4.70 -10.64 13.01
C ILE A 1 -3.72 -9.58 13.49
N GLU A 2 -2.99 -8.93 12.59
CA GLU A 2 -2.05 -7.86 12.93
C GLU A 2 -2.80 -6.52 13.00
N ASP A 3 -2.65 -5.78 14.11
CA ASP A 3 -3.28 -4.47 14.26
C ASP A 3 -2.46 -3.38 13.57
N ILE A 4 -2.98 -2.89 12.44
CA ILE A 4 -2.35 -1.83 11.65
C ILE A 4 -2.80 -0.42 12.08
N THR A 5 -3.69 -0.29 13.07
CA THR A 5 -4.21 1.01 13.54
C THR A 5 -3.11 2.00 13.93
N PRO A 6 -2.03 1.60 14.64
CA PRO A 6 -0.93 2.50 14.99
C PRO A 6 -0.21 3.06 13.74
N LEU A 7 -0.01 2.21 12.72
CA LEU A 7 0.61 2.61 11.45
C LEU A 7 -0.25 3.63 10.72
N VAL A 8 -1.55 3.38 10.62
CA VAL A 8 -2.50 4.29 9.97
C VAL A 8 -2.54 5.65 10.68
N ARG A 9 -2.57 5.66 12.02
CA ARG A 9 -2.52 6.90 12.81
C ARG A 9 -1.24 7.70 12.55
N LYS A 10 -0.10 7.01 12.43
CA LYS A 10 1.20 7.63 12.12
C LYS A 10 1.22 8.25 10.72
N ILE A 11 0.71 7.53 9.72
CA ILE A 11 0.55 8.04 8.34
C ILE A 11 -0.34 9.29 8.34
N HIS A 12 -1.50 9.23 8.99
CA HIS A 12 -2.43 10.35 9.08
C HIS A 12 -1.79 11.59 9.74
N SER A 13 -1.01 11.39 10.81
CA SER A 13 -0.25 12.47 11.46
C SER A 13 0.78 13.11 10.52
N HIS A 14 1.52 12.32 9.74
CA HIS A 14 2.45 12.87 8.74
C HIS A 14 1.74 13.70 7.68
N LEU A 15 0.58 13.25 7.20
CA LEU A 15 -0.22 13.99 6.21
C LEU A 15 -0.75 15.31 6.76
N ARG A 16 -1.31 15.32 7.98
CA ARG A 16 -1.81 16.55 8.63
C ARG A 16 -0.71 17.59 8.85
N ASN A 17 0.54 17.15 9.00
CA ASN A 17 1.71 18.01 9.17
C ASN A 17 2.43 18.36 7.84
N GLY A 18 1.85 18.03 6.68
CA GLY A 18 2.45 18.29 5.36
C GLY A 18 3.68 17.42 5.03
N LYS A 19 4.00 16.41 5.85
CA LYS A 19 5.18 15.52 5.70
C LYS A 19 4.89 14.35 4.75
N VAL A 20 4.43 14.64 3.53
CA VAL A 20 3.97 13.63 2.55
C VAL A 20 5.03 12.55 2.26
N LYS A 21 6.30 12.95 2.06
CA LYS A 21 7.41 11.99 1.82
C LYS A 21 7.63 11.01 2.98
N HIS A 22 7.34 11.42 4.21
CA HIS A 22 7.45 10.54 5.38
C HIS A 22 6.28 9.57 5.46
N ALA A 23 5.08 10.03 5.10
CA ALA A 23 3.89 9.17 5.01
C ALA A 23 4.07 8.07 3.95
N GLN A 24 4.61 8.39 2.76
CA GLN A 24 4.84 7.41 1.70
C GLN A 24 5.80 6.29 2.10
N LYS A 25 6.85 6.60 2.88
CA LYS A 25 7.81 5.60 3.37
C LYS A 25 7.22 4.59 4.34
N LEU A 26 6.04 4.89 4.92
CA LEU A 26 5.34 4.00 5.84
C LEU A 26 4.33 3.10 5.14
N LEU A 27 4.06 3.32 3.84
CA LEU A 27 3.18 2.45 3.08
C LEU A 27 3.85 1.07 2.91
N PRO A 28 3.07 -0.01 3.04
CA PRO A 28 3.59 -1.34 2.74
C PRO A 28 4.00 -1.41 1.27
N THR A 29 5.04 -2.18 0.98
CA THR A 29 5.42 -2.48 -0.40
C THR A 29 4.24 -3.16 -1.09
N GLU A 30 3.79 -2.57 -2.19
CA GLU A 30 2.70 -3.13 -2.98
C GLU A 30 3.12 -4.51 -3.50
N LYS A 31 2.33 -5.52 -3.16
CA LYS A 31 2.53 -6.89 -3.67
C LYS A 31 1.52 -7.12 -4.78
N VAL A 32 2.03 -7.54 -5.93
CA VAL A 32 1.17 -8.03 -7.01
C VAL A 32 0.39 -9.22 -6.47
N TYR A 33 -0.93 -9.15 -6.53
CA TYR A 33 -1.77 -10.26 -6.14
C TYR A 33 -1.45 -11.48 -7.02
N PRO A 34 -1.30 -12.68 -6.45
CA PRO A 34 -1.05 -13.87 -7.25
C PRO A 34 -2.30 -14.20 -8.07
N THR A 35 -2.31 -13.72 -9.31
CA THR A 35 -3.42 -13.94 -10.24
C THR A 35 -3.05 -15.07 -11.21
N PRO A 36 -3.97 -16.01 -11.50
CA PRO A 36 -3.76 -17.01 -12.54
C PRO A 36 -3.39 -16.39 -13.90
N THR A 37 -2.54 -17.08 -14.66
CA THR A 37 -1.99 -16.60 -15.95
C THR A 37 -3.07 -16.26 -16.98
N HIS A 38 -4.18 -17.00 -17.00
CA HIS A 38 -5.30 -16.72 -17.91
C HIS A 38 -5.99 -15.38 -17.60
N ILE A 39 -6.10 -15.00 -16.33
CA ILE A 39 -6.68 -13.71 -15.91
C ILE A 39 -5.68 -12.58 -16.21
N LYS A 40 -4.39 -12.79 -15.95
CA LYS A 40 -3.35 -11.80 -16.28
C LYS A 40 -3.39 -11.43 -17.76
N LYS A 41 -3.49 -12.43 -18.64
CA LYS A 41 -3.58 -12.24 -20.10
C LYS A 41 -4.85 -11.50 -20.52
N ALA A 42 -6.00 -11.79 -19.90
CA ALA A 42 -7.26 -11.10 -20.19
C ALA A 42 -7.24 -9.61 -19.77
N LEU A 43 -6.49 -9.29 -18.70
CA LEU A 43 -6.35 -7.93 -18.16
C LEU A 43 -5.16 -7.15 -18.77
N GLY A 44 -4.43 -7.71 -19.72
CA GLY A 44 -3.25 -7.07 -20.33
C GLY A 44 -2.06 -6.92 -19.36
N MET A 45 -2.02 -7.71 -18.28
CA MET A 45 -0.91 -7.76 -17.34
C MET A 45 0.12 -8.78 -17.84
N SER A 46 1.34 -8.34 -18.12
CA SER A 46 2.48 -9.19 -18.54
C SER A 46 3.08 -9.97 -17.37
#